data_AF-W4R0S7-F1
#
_entry.id   AF-W4R0S7-F1
#
_cell.length_a   1.000
_cell.length_b   1.000
_cell.length_c   1.000
_cell.angle_alpha   90.00
_cell.angle_beta   90.00
_cell.angle_gamma   90.00
#
_symmetry.space_group_name_H-M   'P 1'
#
loop_
_entity.id
_entity.type
_entity.pdbx_description
1 polymer ?
#
loop_
_entity_poly.entity_id
_entity_poly.type
_entity_poly.pdbx_seq_one_letter_code
_entity_poly.pdbx_strand_id
1 'polypeptide(L)'
;MGLDPQAKLFLDLMKQQNTPALDQLSIEENRNLNKKLTTFGGQPERVNKVEDVVIPVREGQITLRLYTLLARDPFLFLFTTMAVVGF
;
A
#
# COMPACT_ATOMS: atom_id res chain seq x y z
N MET A 1 -11.17 -15.02 23.19
CA MET A 1 -10.68 -14.27 22.01
C MET A 1 -10.18 -15.29 21.00
N GLY A 2 -10.81 -15.34 19.84
CA GLY A 2 -10.43 -16.22 18.73
C GLY A 2 -10.12 -15.37 17.50
N LEU A 3 -9.40 -15.95 16.54
CA LEU A 3 -9.19 -15.32 15.26
C LEU A 3 -10.54 -15.14 14.54
N ASP A 4 -10.75 -13.98 13.92
CA ASP A 4 -11.94 -13.75 13.10
C ASP A 4 -12.03 -14.82 11.99
N PRO A 5 -13.21 -15.43 11.73
CA PRO A 5 -13.34 -16.48 10.72
C PRO A 5 -12.88 -16.07 9.33
N GLN A 6 -13.09 -14.81 8.92
CA GLN A 6 -12.65 -14.30 7.62
C GLN A 6 -11.12 -14.16 7.58
N ALA A 7 -10.52 -13.68 8.67
CA ALA A 7 -9.06 -13.64 8.80
C ALA A 7 -8.45 -15.04 8.77
N LYS A 8 -9.10 -16.04 9.40
CA LYS A 8 -8.69 -17.45 9.34
C LYS A 8 -8.71 -17.98 7.90
N LEU A 9 -9.79 -17.74 7.16
CA LEU A 9 -9.89 -18.16 5.75
C LEU A 9 -8.80 -17.53 4.89
N PHE A 10 -8.51 -16.24 5.10
CA PHE A 10 -7.42 -15.56 4.40
C PHE A 10 -6.05 -16.20 4.69
N LEU A 11 -5.74 -16.49 5.96
CA LEU A 11 -4.49 -17.16 6.32
C LEU A 11 -4.40 -18.59 5.77
N ASP A 12 -5.51 -19.32 5.73
CA ASP A 12 -5.57 -20.65 5.15
C ASP A 12 -5.29 -20.61 3.63
N LEU A 13 -5.81 -19.59 2.92
CA LEU A 13 -5.48 -19.33 1.50
C LEU A 13 -3.98 -18.99 1.32
N MET A 14 -3.40 -18.15 2.18
CA MET A 14 -1.99 -17.79 2.11
C MET A 14 -1.08 -19.01 2.37
N LYS A 15 -1.45 -19.91 3.28
CA LYS A 15 -0.73 -21.17 3.52
C LYS A 15 -0.73 -22.08 2.30
N GLN A 16 -1.83 -22.14 1.55
CA GLN A 16 -1.92 -22.95 0.33
C GLN A 16 -1.01 -22.44 -0.79
N GLN A 17 -0.67 -21.15 -0.80
CA GLN A 17 0.19 -20.56 -1.83
C GLN A 17 1.67 -20.93 -1.68
N ASN A 18 2.09 -21.57 -0.58
CA ASN A 18 3.46 -22.04 -0.34
C ASN A 18 4.55 -21.00 -0.71
N THR A 19 4.26 -19.73 -0.43
CA THR A 19 5.16 -18.64 -0.76
C THR A 19 6.44 -18.75 0.10
N PRO A 20 7.64 -18.63 -0.50
CA PRO A 20 8.89 -18.61 0.26
C PRO A 20 8.91 -17.50 1.32
N ALA A 21 9.76 -17.67 2.34
CA ALA A 21 9.97 -16.63 3.33
C ALA A 21 10.58 -15.37 2.67
N LEU A 22 10.29 -14.18 3.22
CA LEU A 22 10.65 -12.91 2.57
C LEU A 22 12.17 -12.71 2.44
N ASP A 23 12.94 -13.29 3.34
CA ASP A 23 14.42 -13.30 3.33
C ASP A 23 15.01 -14.25 2.28
N GLN A 24 14.20 -15.13 1.70
CA GLN A 24 14.58 -16.06 0.63
C GLN A 24 14.25 -15.53 -0.76
N LEU A 25 13.53 -14.42 -0.85
CA LEU A 25 13.16 -13.77 -2.11
C LEU A 25 14.19 -12.69 -2.47
N SER A 26 14.43 -12.48 -3.77
CA SER A 26 15.09 -11.26 -4.22
C SER A 26 14.24 -10.03 -3.89
N ILE A 27 14.87 -8.86 -3.84
CA ILE A 27 14.19 -7.58 -3.59
C ILE A 27 13.05 -7.37 -4.59
N GLU A 28 13.26 -7.69 -5.87
CA GLU A 28 12.26 -7.53 -6.92
C GLU A 28 11.08 -8.49 -6.76
N GLU A 29 11.35 -9.77 -6.46
CA GLU A 29 10.31 -10.76 -6.21
C GLU A 29 9.47 -10.38 -5.01
N ASN A 30 10.09 -9.93 -3.92
CA ASN A 30 9.39 -9.45 -2.73
C ASN A 30 8.51 -8.24 -3.05
N ARG A 31 9.00 -7.25 -3.81
CA ARG A 31 8.20 -6.10 -4.25
C ARG A 31 6.99 -6.53 -5.08
N ASN A 32 7.16 -7.50 -5.98
CA ASN A 32 6.09 -8.02 -6.81
C ASN A 32 5.07 -8.85 -6.01
N LEU A 33 5.53 -9.63 -5.04
CA LEU A 33 4.67 -10.33 -4.08
C LEU A 33 3.80 -9.33 -3.31
N ASN A 34 4.41 -8.27 -2.79
CA ASN A 34 3.69 -7.24 -2.05
C ASN A 34 2.63 -6.53 -2.91
N LYS A 35 2.94 -6.22 -4.18
CA LYS A 35 1.95 -5.68 -5.12
C LYS A 35 0.75 -6.61 -5.29
N LYS A 36 0.97 -7.93 -5.44
CA LYS A 36 -0.13 -8.90 -5.53
C LYS A 36 -0.98 -8.93 -4.25
N LEU A 37 -0.38 -8.78 -3.07
CA LEU A 37 -1.14 -8.75 -1.83
C LEU A 37 -2.11 -7.56 -1.74
N THR A 38 -1.76 -6.42 -2.34
CA THR A 38 -2.67 -5.26 -2.37
C THR A 38 -3.99 -5.52 -3.10
N THR A 39 -4.08 -6.54 -3.96
CA THR A 39 -5.33 -6.89 -4.66
C THR A 39 -6.35 -7.57 -3.75
N PHE A 40 -5.93 -8.07 -2.58
CA PHE A 40 -6.87 -8.54 -1.55
C PHE A 40 -7.46 -7.39 -0.75
N GLY A 41 -6.94 -6.16 -0.92
CA GLY A 41 -7.57 -4.95 -0.42
C GLY A 41 -8.93 -4.72 -1.07
N GLY A 42 -9.83 -4.08 -0.31
CA GLY A 42 -11.10 -3.62 -0.87
C GLY A 42 -10.92 -2.60 -2.00
N GLN A 43 -12.03 -2.23 -2.65
CA GLN A 43 -11.99 -1.18 -3.66
C GLN A 43 -11.53 0.16 -3.04
N PRO A 44 -10.66 0.92 -3.73
CA PRO A 44 -10.26 2.24 -3.26
C PRO A 44 -11.47 3.15 -3.03
N GLU A 45 -11.43 3.95 -1.97
CA GLU A 45 -12.45 4.95 -1.73
C GLU A 45 -12.41 6.05 -2.82
N ARG A 46 -13.59 6.55 -3.19
CA ARG A 46 -13.70 7.63 -4.16
C ARG A 46 -13.25 8.95 -3.53
N VAL A 47 -12.23 9.57 -4.12
CA VAL A 47 -11.77 10.91 -3.76
C VAL A 47 -12.15 11.92 -4.84
N ASN A 48 -12.08 13.21 -4.53
CA ASN A 48 -12.37 14.29 -5.47
C ASN A 48 -11.25 14.45 -6.52
N LYS A 49 -9.99 14.38 -6.07
CA LYS A 49 -8.82 14.59 -6.91
C LYS A 49 -7.65 13.75 -6.43
N VAL A 50 -6.85 13.26 -7.38
CA VAL A 50 -5.56 12.61 -7.13
C VAL A 50 -4.50 13.33 -7.97
N GLU A 51 -3.39 13.72 -7.34
CA GLU A 51 -2.29 14.44 -8.00
C GLU A 51 -0.95 13.84 -7.60
N ASP A 52 -0.10 13.58 -8.60
CA ASP A 52 1.29 13.19 -8.37
C ASP A 52 2.17 14.45 -8.43
N VAL A 53 2.91 14.71 -7.34
CA VAL A 53 3.77 15.88 -7.18
C VAL A 53 5.19 15.43 -6.90
N VAL A 54 6.15 15.96 -7.64
CA VAL A 54 7.58 15.69 -7.42
C VAL A 54 8.17 16.82 -6.60
N ILE A 55 8.77 16.49 -5.46
CA ILE A 55 9.44 17.45 -4.58
C ILE A 55 10.95 17.17 -4.61
N PRO A 56 11.78 18.15 -5.02
CA PRO A 56 13.23 18.01 -4.92
C PRO A 56 13.65 18.02 -3.45
N VAL A 57 14.55 17.11 -3.10
CA VAL A 57 15.15 17.00 -1.76
C VAL A 57 16.67 16.92 -1.88
N ARG A 58 17.38 16.97 -0.75
CA ARG A 58 18.85 16.96 -0.75
C ARG A 58 19.44 15.76 -1.50
N GLU A 59 18.79 14.61 -1.41
CA GLU A 59 19.22 13.35 -2.05
C GLU A 59 18.25 12.94 -3.17
N GLY A 60 18.01 13.84 -4.12
CA GLY A 60 17.22 13.55 -5.32
C GLY A 60 15.80 14.11 -5.24
N GLN A 61 14.81 13.27 -5.53
CA GLN A 61 13.41 13.69 -5.63
C GLN A 61 12.48 12.66 -4.98
N ILE A 62 11.44 13.15 -4.32
CA ILE A 62 10.39 12.32 -3.73
C ILE A 62 9.10 12.58 -4.50
N THR A 63 8.48 11.52 -5.00
CA THR A 63 7.14 11.59 -5.57
C THR A 63 6.11 11.42 -4.47
N LEU A 64 5.28 12.44 -4.27
CA LEU A 64 4.11 12.39 -3.41
C LEU A 64 2.86 12.18 -4.24
N ARG A 65 1.89 11.44 -3.68
CA ARG A 65 0.54 11.35 -4.23
C ARG A 65 -0.44 12.02 -3.28
N LEU A 66 -1.04 13.12 -3.71
CA LEU A 66 -2.00 13.91 -2.94
C LEU A 66 -3.42 13.45 -3.27
N TYR A 67 -4.20 13.15 -2.24
CA TYR A 67 -5.61 12.77 -2.35
C TYR A 67 -6.46 13.88 -1.74
N THR A 68 -7.30 14.54 -2.54
CA THR A 68 -8.26 15.55 -2.07
C THR A 68 -9.62 14.91 -1.86
N LEU A 69 -10.15 14.97 -0.65
CA LEU A 69 -11.46 14.42 -0.31
C LEU A 69 -12.61 15.24 -0.92
N LEU A 70 -13.78 14.62 -1.07
CA LEU A 70 -15.00 15.30 -1.48
C LEU A 70 -15.49 16.18 -0.32
N ALA A 71 -15.36 17.51 -0.48
CA ALA A 71 -15.90 18.55 0.38
C ALA A 71 -15.61 18.43 1.90
N ARG A 72 -14.44 18.93 2.34
CA ARG A 72 -14.23 19.35 3.74
C ARG A 72 -13.35 20.60 3.82
N ASP A 73 -13.88 21.64 4.44
CA ASP A 73 -13.16 22.78 4.99
C ASP A 73 -12.95 22.52 6.50
N PRO A 74 -11.80 22.84 7.13
CA PRO A 74 -10.59 23.44 6.57
C PRO A 74 -9.60 22.39 6.03
N PHE A 75 -8.71 22.84 5.14
CA PHE A 75 -7.62 22.03 4.56
C PHE A 75 -6.72 21.42 5.64
N LEU A 76 -6.95 20.14 5.95
CA LEU A 76 -6.08 19.33 6.81
C LEU A 76 -5.22 18.41 5.94
N PHE A 77 -3.90 18.53 6.07
CA PHE A 77 -2.97 17.59 5.42
C PHE A 77 -2.67 16.42 6.36
N LEU A 78 -3.00 15.21 5.92
CA LEU A 78 -2.52 13.99 6.54
C LEU A 78 -1.39 13.42 5.68
N PHE A 79 -0.17 13.45 6.22
CA PHE A 79 0.97 12.79 5.59
C PHE A 79 0.98 11.32 5.99
N THR A 80 0.64 10.45 5.03
CA THR A 80 0.76 9.00 5.22
C THR A 80 2.07 8.53 4.61
N THR A 81 2.87 7.80 5.40
CA THR A 81 4.00 7.06 4.87
C THR A 81 3.48 5.80 4.20
N MET A 82 3.05 5.89 2.94
CA MET A 82 3.00 4.70 2.09
C MET A 82 4.43 4.44 1.60
N ALA A 83 5.10 3.46 2.20
CA ALA A 83 6.35 2.93 1.69
C ALA A 83 6.09 2.19 0.37
N VAL A 84 5.84 2.92 -0.72
CA VAL A 84 6.04 2.41 -2.06
C VAL A 84 7.53 2.61 -2.33
N VAL A 85 8.34 1.63 -1.94
CA VAL A 85 9.78 1.61 -2.22
C VAL A 85 9.95 1.40 -3.73
N GLY A 86 9.91 2.51 -4.47
CA GLY A 86 10.30 2.59 -5.87
C GLY A 86 11.70 3.18 -5.96
N PHE A 87 12.69 2.29 -6.10
CA PHE A 87 14.00 2.55 -6.71
C PHE A 87 14.30 1.37 -7.62
#